data_AF-A0A524JK20-F1
#
_entry.id   AF-A0A524JK20-F1
#
_cell.length_a   1.000
_cell.length_b   1.000
_cell.length_c   1.000
_cell.angle_alpha   90.00
_cell.angle_beta   90.00
_cell.angle_gamma   90.00
#
_symmetry.space_group_name_H-M   'P 1'
#
loop_
_entity.id
_entity.type
_entity.pdbx_description
1 polymer ?
#
loop_
_entity_poly.entity_id
_entity_poly.type
_entity_poly.pdbx_seq_one_letter_code
_entity_poly.pdbx_strand_id
1 'polypeptide(L)'
;SDLQQLINKGHLAELFSGLELIKSASPYSYPELYYWHREEKSSNAEVDFVVQGKSGVVPLEVKAGTKGQMQSLHIFLDERNLSKGVRISAENFSRYDKIVTIPLYAASRAYDI
;
A
#
# COMPACT_ATOMS: atom_id res chain seq x y z
N SER A 1 -19.11 -19.02 6.05
CA SER A 1 -20.39 -18.53 5.49
C SER A 1 -20.10 -17.33 4.60
N ASP A 2 -20.98 -16.98 3.67
CA ASP A 2 -20.81 -15.80 2.80
C ASP A 2 -20.65 -14.49 3.60
N LEU A 3 -21.21 -14.45 4.82
CA LEU A 3 -21.01 -13.37 5.79
C LEU A 3 -19.54 -13.20 6.21
N GLN A 4 -18.77 -14.29 6.25
CA GLN A 4 -17.37 -14.30 6.65
C GLN A 4 -16.47 -13.82 5.50
N GLN A 5 -16.87 -14.05 4.24
CA GLN A 5 -16.27 -13.42 3.06
C GLN A 5 -16.61 -11.92 2.96
N LEU A 6 -17.84 -11.54 3.33
CA LEU A 6 -18.26 -10.13 3.44
C LEU A 6 -17.48 -9.37 4.54
N ILE A 7 -17.11 -10.07 5.63
CA ILE A 7 -16.23 -9.56 6.70
C ILE A 7 -14.76 -9.98 6.41
N ASN A 8 -14.30 -9.88 5.17
CA ASN A 8 -12.87 -9.90 4.91
C ASN A 8 -12.29 -8.51 5.22
N LYS A 9 -11.80 -8.35 6.46
CA LYS A 9 -11.19 -7.09 6.92
C LYS A 9 -10.03 -6.63 6.03
N GLY A 10 -9.33 -7.56 5.37
CA GLY A 10 -8.28 -7.30 4.37
C GLY A 10 -8.84 -6.52 3.18
N HIS A 11 -9.78 -7.12 2.46
CA HIS A 11 -10.42 -6.48 1.31
C HIS A 11 -11.07 -5.13 1.66
N LEU A 12 -11.68 -5.01 2.84
CA LEU A 12 -12.25 -3.73 3.29
C LEU A 12 -11.18 -2.68 3.54
N ALA A 13 -10.03 -3.07 4.09
CA ALA A 13 -8.90 -2.16 4.30
C ALA A 13 -8.29 -1.70 2.97
N GLU A 14 -8.13 -2.62 2.01
CA GLU A 14 -7.67 -2.32 0.65
C GLU A 14 -8.64 -1.39 -0.08
N LEU A 15 -9.95 -1.71 -0.08
CA LEU A 15 -10.98 -0.88 -0.69
C LEU A 15 -11.01 0.52 -0.07
N PHE A 16 -10.99 0.60 1.27
CA PHE A 16 -10.93 1.87 1.98
C PHE A 16 -9.70 2.69 1.57
N SER A 17 -8.53 2.05 1.52
CA SER A 17 -7.28 2.71 1.15
C SER A 17 -7.33 3.19 -0.30
N GLY A 18 -7.80 2.37 -1.24
CA GLY A 18 -7.96 2.74 -2.65
C GLY A 18 -8.90 3.93 -2.84
N LEU A 19 -10.05 3.96 -2.14
CA LEU A 19 -10.98 5.09 -2.19
C LEU A 19 -10.37 6.38 -1.63
N GLU A 20 -9.64 6.31 -0.52
CA GLU A 20 -8.96 7.48 0.03
C GLU A 20 -7.84 7.99 -0.89
N LEU A 21 -7.10 7.09 -1.56
CA LEU A 21 -6.10 7.46 -2.56
C LEU A 21 -6.75 8.20 -3.74
N ILE A 22 -7.80 7.62 -4.35
CA ILE A 22 -8.58 8.23 -5.44
C ILE A 22 -9.07 9.61 -5.07
N LYS A 23 -9.67 9.75 -3.88
CA LYS A 23 -10.20 11.02 -3.36
C LYS A 23 -9.11 12.07 -3.14
N SER A 24 -7.91 11.65 -2.74
CA SER A 24 -6.78 12.55 -2.45
C SER A 24 -5.94 12.91 -3.68
N ALA A 25 -6.20 12.29 -4.82
CA ALA A 25 -5.52 12.59 -6.07
C ALA A 25 -5.86 14.00 -6.59
N SER A 26 -5.12 14.45 -7.60
CA SER A 26 -5.34 15.76 -8.23
C SER A 26 -6.76 15.88 -8.79
N PRO A 27 -7.48 16.98 -8.50
CA PRO A 27 -8.82 17.21 -9.05
C PRO A 27 -8.81 17.52 -10.56
N TYR A 28 -7.63 17.71 -11.15
CA TYR A 28 -7.45 18.03 -12.57
C TYR A 28 -7.18 16.80 -13.44
N SER A 29 -7.14 15.60 -12.85
CA SER A 29 -6.85 14.36 -13.55
C SER A 29 -7.79 13.26 -13.10
N TYR A 30 -8.04 12.28 -13.97
CA TYR A 30 -8.67 11.04 -13.54
C TYR A 30 -7.68 10.25 -12.66
N PRO A 31 -8.06 9.90 -11.42
CA PRO A 31 -7.20 9.11 -10.55
C PRO A 31 -7.07 7.68 -11.07
N GLU A 32 -5.83 7.24 -11.25
CA GLU A 32 -5.50 5.86 -11.60
C GLU A 32 -4.79 5.19 -10.43
N LEU A 33 -5.21 3.97 -10.12
CA LEU A 33 -4.54 3.10 -9.17
C LEU A 33 -3.75 2.06 -9.94
N TYR A 34 -2.45 1.99 -9.66
CA TYR A 34 -1.55 0.99 -10.20
C TYR A 34 -1.23 -0.02 -9.11
N TYR A 35 -0.98 -1.27 -9.48
CA TYR A 35 -0.45 -2.30 -8.60
C TYR A 35 0.83 -2.86 -9.25
N TRP A 36 1.56 -3.68 -8.52
CA TRP A 36 2.69 -4.39 -9.09
C TRP A 36 2.66 -5.85 -8.71
N HIS A 37 2.89 -6.68 -9.72
CA HIS A 37 3.05 -8.11 -9.58
C HIS A 37 4.41 -8.52 -10.13
N ARG A 38 5.12 -9.37 -9.41
CA ARG A 38 6.44 -9.86 -9.79
C ARG A 38 6.33 -10.93 -10.87
N GLU A 39 7.12 -10.82 -11.93
CA GLU A 39 7.08 -11.76 -13.06
C GLU A 39 7.95 -13.02 -12.88
N GLU A 40 8.73 -13.10 -11.78
CA GLU A 40 9.60 -14.23 -11.49
C GLU A 40 8.81 -15.50 -11.12
N LYS A 41 9.10 -16.61 -11.80
CA LYS A 41 8.34 -17.87 -11.67
C LYS A 41 8.53 -18.57 -10.32
N SER A 42 9.65 -18.32 -9.64
CA SER A 42 10.05 -19.05 -8.42
C SER A 42 9.68 -18.32 -7.13
N SER A 43 9.24 -17.06 -7.21
CA SER A 43 8.89 -16.26 -6.04
C SER A 43 7.87 -15.19 -6.42
N ASN A 44 6.61 -15.43 -6.03
CA ASN A 44 5.52 -14.49 -6.23
C ASN A 44 5.61 -13.35 -5.20
N ALA A 45 5.39 -12.13 -5.65
CA ALA A 45 5.25 -10.95 -4.81
C ALA A 45 4.30 -9.96 -5.49
N GLU A 46 3.42 -9.36 -4.70
CA GLU A 46 2.45 -8.37 -5.16
C GLU A 46 2.38 -7.22 -4.17
N VAL A 47 2.37 -5.99 -4.69
CA VAL A 47 2.16 -4.76 -3.92
C VAL A 47 0.80 -4.19 -4.33
N ASP A 48 -0.06 -3.95 -3.34
CA ASP A 48 -1.47 -3.57 -3.53
C ASP A 48 -1.61 -2.29 -4.36
N PHE A 49 -0.78 -1.28 -4.07
CA PHE A 49 -0.80 -0.01 -4.80
C PHE A 49 0.60 0.54 -5.07
N VAL A 50 0.75 1.25 -6.18
CA VAL A 50 1.93 2.03 -6.54
C VAL A 50 1.47 3.43 -6.90
N VAL A 51 2.05 4.42 -6.24
CA VAL A 51 1.70 5.83 -6.46
C VAL A 51 2.94 6.66 -6.80
N GLN A 52 2.72 7.78 -7.49
CA GLN A 52 3.74 8.80 -7.70
C GLN A 52 3.73 9.77 -6.51
N GLY A 53 4.67 9.60 -5.59
CA GLY A 53 4.90 10.55 -4.51
C GLY A 53 5.76 11.74 -4.97
N LYS A 54 6.03 12.68 -4.04
CA LYS A 54 6.81 13.89 -4.33
C LYS A 54 8.24 13.62 -4.81
N SER A 55 8.85 12.53 -4.33
CA SER A 55 10.26 12.20 -4.60
C SER A 55 10.45 10.97 -5.50
N GLY A 56 9.37 10.46 -6.13
CA GLY A 56 9.44 9.28 -6.98
C GLY A 56 8.31 8.28 -6.73
N VAL A 57 8.51 7.06 -7.22
CA VAL A 57 7.59 5.94 -7.06
C VAL A 57 7.56 5.50 -5.60
N VAL A 58 6.35 5.31 -5.06
CA VAL A 58 6.12 4.84 -3.70
C VAL A 58 5.22 3.60 -3.74
N PRO A 59 5.75 2.41 -3.43
CA PRO A 59 4.94 1.21 -3.27
C PRO A 59 4.20 1.23 -1.92
N LEU A 60 2.93 0.84 -1.93
CA LEU A 60 2.04 0.80 -0.77
C LEU A 60 1.53 -0.64 -0.57
N GLU A 61 1.63 -1.16 0.66
CA GLU A 61 1.02 -2.44 1.02
C GLU A 61 0.11 -2.24 2.25
N VAL A 62 -1.11 -2.79 2.17
CA VAL A 62 -2.23 -2.57 3.08
C VAL A 62 -2.42 -3.79 3.97
N LYS A 63 -2.63 -3.55 5.27
CA LYS A 63 -2.91 -4.59 6.26
C LYS A 63 -4.08 -4.17 7.12
N ALA A 64 -5.10 -5.03 7.20
CA ALA A 64 -6.25 -4.80 8.07
C ALA A 64 -5.93 -4.78 9.57
N GLY A 65 -4.76 -5.31 9.95
CA GLY A 65 -4.32 -5.38 11.34
C GLY A 65 -2.86 -4.98 11.52
N THR A 66 -2.39 -5.14 12.75
CA THR A 66 -1.03 -4.77 13.17
C THR A 66 0.00 -5.90 13.00
N LYS A 67 -0.40 -7.02 12.40
CA LYS A 67 0.46 -8.18 12.17
C LYS A 67 0.55 -8.46 10.68
N GLY A 68 1.70 -8.96 10.25
CA GLY A 68 1.96 -9.33 8.86
C GLY A 68 3.36 -8.89 8.45
N GLN A 69 4.06 -9.76 7.74
CA GLN A 69 5.31 -9.40 7.11
C GLN A 69 5.03 -8.54 5.86
N MET A 70 5.99 -7.70 5.50
CA MET A 70 5.94 -6.81 4.32
C MET A 70 6.84 -7.35 3.21
N GLN A 71 6.80 -8.67 3.00
CA GLN A 71 7.77 -9.36 2.14
C GLN A 71 7.71 -8.84 0.70
N SER A 72 6.50 -8.68 0.15
CA SER A 72 6.33 -8.13 -1.19
C SER A 72 6.84 -6.70 -1.31
N LEU A 73 6.53 -5.84 -0.33
CA LEU A 73 7.04 -4.48 -0.29
C LEU A 73 8.57 -4.45 -0.24
N HIS A 74 9.21 -5.26 0.61
CA HIS A 74 10.67 -5.35 0.66
C HIS A 74 11.27 -5.80 -0.68
N ILE A 75 10.71 -6.84 -1.30
CA ILE A 75 11.16 -7.33 -2.61
C ILE A 75 11.04 -6.22 -3.67
N PHE A 76 9.91 -5.50 -3.71
CA PHE A 76 9.74 -4.39 -4.65
C PHE A 76 10.83 -3.33 -4.43
N LEU A 77 11.02 -2.91 -3.18
CA LEU A 77 11.98 -1.86 -2.82
C LEU A 77 13.40 -2.22 -3.26
N ASP A 78 13.80 -3.48 -3.07
CA ASP A 78 15.14 -3.93 -3.42
C ASP A 78 15.31 -4.07 -4.94
N GLU A 79 14.34 -4.67 -5.66
CA GLU A 79 14.42 -4.82 -7.11
C GLU A 79 14.39 -3.49 -7.87
N ARG A 80 13.66 -2.49 -7.34
CA ARG A 80 13.56 -1.15 -7.96
C ARG A 80 14.56 -0.16 -7.36
N ASN A 81 15.42 -0.60 -6.44
CA ASN A 81 16.38 0.23 -5.72
C ASN A 81 15.74 1.50 -5.12
N LEU A 82 14.58 1.34 -4.51
CA LEU A 82 13.84 2.42 -3.87
C LEU A 82 14.24 2.57 -2.41
N SER A 83 14.27 3.82 -1.95
CA SER A 83 14.65 4.17 -0.58
C SER A 83 13.47 4.19 0.39
N LYS A 84 12.23 4.06 -0.11
CA LYS A 84 11.04 4.18 0.72
C LYS A 84 9.83 3.42 0.19
N GLY A 85 9.13 2.75 1.09
CA GLY A 85 7.80 2.16 0.87
C GLY A 85 6.86 2.49 2.02
N VAL A 86 5.56 2.27 1.81
CA VAL A 86 4.53 2.61 2.81
C VAL A 86 3.73 1.37 3.18
N ARG A 87 3.54 1.20 4.49
CA ARG A 87 2.57 0.25 5.05
C ARG A 87 1.34 1.02 5.51
N ILE A 88 0.16 0.69 5.00
CA ILE A 88 -1.10 1.24 5.50
C ILE A 88 -1.71 0.21 6.45
N SER A 89 -1.95 0.55 7.72
CA SER A 89 -2.47 -0.44 8.66
C SER A 89 -3.27 0.13 9.83
N ALA A 90 -3.77 -0.72 10.72
CA ALA A 90 -4.39 -0.30 11.97
C ALA A 90 -3.38 0.21 13.03
N GLU A 91 -2.08 0.24 12.74
CA GLU A 91 -1.05 0.77 13.63
C GLU A 91 -0.97 2.30 13.59
N ASN A 92 -0.41 2.88 14.64
CA ASN A 92 -0.01 4.28 14.65
C ASN A 92 1.17 4.53 13.69
N PHE A 93 1.42 5.81 13.38
CA PHE A 93 2.58 6.21 12.60
C PHE A 93 3.87 5.63 13.18
N SER A 94 4.66 5.00 12.34
CA SER A 94 5.98 4.49 12.70
C SER A 94 6.87 4.44 11.46
N ARG A 95 8.18 4.31 11.67
CA ARG A 95 9.14 4.04 10.61
C ARG A 95 10.05 2.92 11.06
N TYR A 96 10.26 1.96 10.18
CA TYR A 96 11.23 0.90 10.34
C TYR A 96 12.03 0.78 9.04
N ASP A 97 13.32 1.11 9.11
CA ASP A 97 14.21 1.15 7.94
C ASP A 97 13.59 1.99 6.79
N LYS A 98 13.40 1.41 5.60
CA LYS A 98 12.80 2.03 4.43
C LYS A 98 11.28 2.12 4.48
N ILE A 99 10.61 1.46 5.44
CA ILE A 99 9.15 1.37 5.49
C ILE A 99 8.60 2.42 6.46
N VAL A 100 7.67 3.24 5.96
CA VAL A 100 6.85 4.14 6.76
C VAL A 100 5.48 3.51 6.96
N THR A 101 5.09 3.28 8.20
CA THR A 101 3.72 2.86 8.53
C THR A 101 2.85 4.08 8.74
N ILE A 102 1.73 4.14 8.05
CA ILE A 102 0.67 5.12 8.28
C ILE A 102 -0.62 4.41 8.72
N PRO A 103 -1.40 5.00 9.62
CA PRO A 103 -2.71 4.49 9.99
C PRO A 103 -3.66 4.47 8.79
N LEU A 104 -4.61 3.53 8.75
CA LEU A 104 -5.65 3.45 7.72
C LEU A 104 -6.34 4.79 7.50
N TYR A 105 -6.77 5.47 8.57
CA TYR A 105 -7.43 6.79 8.49
C TYR A 105 -6.58 7.88 7.83
N ALA A 106 -5.27 7.65 7.66
CA ALA A 106 -4.33 8.56 7.04
C ALA A 106 -3.88 8.09 5.63
N ALA A 107 -4.55 7.11 5.02
CA ALA A 107 -4.20 6.55 3.71
C ALA A 107 -4.02 7.63 2.62
N SER A 108 -4.83 8.69 2.64
CA SER A 108 -4.72 9.83 1.72
C SER A 108 -3.38 10.57 1.78
N ARG A 109 -2.61 10.41 2.87
CA ARG A 109 -1.28 11.02 3.02
C ARG A 109 -0.19 10.24 2.28
N ALA A 110 -0.48 9.10 1.66
CA ALA A 110 0.52 8.29 0.96
C ALA A 110 1.27 9.06 -0.13
N TYR A 111 0.62 10.03 -0.80
CA TYR A 111 1.26 10.90 -1.80
C TYR A 111 2.27 11.90 -1.21
N ASP A 112 2.15 12.21 0.08
CA ASP A 112 3.00 13.18 0.78
C ASP A 112 4.32 12.59 1.31
N ILE A 113 4.41 11.26 1.35
CA ILE A 113 5.49 10.52 2.02
C ILE A 113 6.80 10.58 1.25
#